data_AF-A0A5N6IE22-F1
#
_entry.id   AF-A0A5N6IE22-F1
#
_cell.length_a   1.000
_cell.length_b   1.000
_cell.length_c   1.000
_cell.angle_alpha   90.00
_cell.angle_beta   90.00
_cell.angle_gamma   90.00
#
_symmetry.space_group_name_H-M   'P 1'
#
loop_
_entity.id
_entity.type
_entity.pdbx_description
1 polymer ?
#
loop_
_entity_poly.entity_id
_entity_poly.type
_entity_poly.pdbx_seq_one_letter_code
_entity_poly.pdbx_strand_id
1 'polypeptide(L)'
;MLLPLALMILSWLNQYSYTMLIGTLSMIEGPHGQPSTEGNATYITSSLRNTINHLRTHVGNSFYLRGFALVLVHDIARDTILPALLPMNGNSPLNRHICSLISVAALANLQVLWVHIVITRPSPKFLYQRLPSLNCWVRVIPIALLESILCKLAVPITLLVELHLIQAVGKIDIDQNLDNSQAAAHVYALAAVAPTLVKFWLALPARVVLVRIAASTVPDDDESIVPLDPRLKGGGTPLGMFDAWRKDSWARACKIQTKGFIAGVAIFLLGQLVLPDFRSYVPFLPMWFDS
;
A
#
# COMPACT_ATOMS: atom_id res chain seq x y z
N MET A 1 -0.66 -30.66 -2.60
CA MET A 1 -0.57 -29.55 -3.60
C MET A 1 -1.59 -28.44 -3.39
N LEU A 2 -2.73 -28.65 -2.70
CA LEU A 2 -3.73 -27.60 -2.49
C LEU A 2 -3.31 -26.51 -1.48
N LEU A 3 -2.52 -26.86 -0.47
CA LEU A 3 -2.13 -25.93 0.60
C LEU A 3 -1.28 -24.74 0.10
N PRO A 4 -0.21 -24.91 -0.71
CA PRO A 4 0.52 -23.77 -1.28
C PRO A 4 -0.38 -22.83 -2.09
N LEU A 5 -1.25 -23.39 -2.92
CA LEU A 5 -2.17 -22.62 -3.76
C LEU A 5 -3.15 -21.81 -2.90
N ALA A 6 -3.69 -22.43 -1.84
CA ALA A 6 -4.53 -21.73 -0.87
C ALA A 6 -3.78 -20.57 -0.19
N LEU A 7 -2.51 -20.76 0.20
CA LEU A 7 -1.68 -19.72 0.80
C LEU A 7 -1.36 -18.58 -0.18
N MET A 8 -1.17 -18.88 -1.47
CA MET A 8 -1.00 -17.86 -2.51
C MET A 8 -2.26 -17.00 -2.64
N ILE A 9 -3.44 -17.62 -2.76
CA ILE A 9 -4.73 -16.91 -2.84
C ILE A 9 -4.96 -16.07 -1.59
N LEU A 10 -4.70 -16.64 -0.41
CA LEU A 10 -4.89 -15.96 0.87
C LEU A 10 -3.94 -14.76 1.02
N SER A 11 -2.69 -14.90 0.57
CA SER A 11 -1.72 -13.80 0.57
C SER A 11 -2.19 -12.66 -0.33
N TRP A 12 -2.68 -12.99 -1.54
CA TRP A 12 -3.25 -12.01 -2.46
C TRP A 12 -4.50 -11.31 -1.87
N LEU A 13 -5.42 -12.07 -1.27
CA LEU A 13 -6.61 -11.50 -0.62
C LEU A 13 -6.25 -10.57 0.54
N ASN A 14 -5.25 -10.96 1.34
CA ASN A 14 -4.76 -10.12 2.43
C ASN A 14 -4.12 -8.84 1.89
N GLN A 15 -3.23 -8.94 0.90
CA GLN A 15 -2.55 -7.79 0.33
C GLN A 15 -3.53 -6.86 -0.38
N TYR A 16 -4.25 -7.36 -1.37
CA TYR A 16 -5.11 -6.52 -2.19
C TYR A 16 -6.37 -6.07 -1.44
N SER A 17 -7.17 -7.01 -0.93
CA SER A 17 -8.47 -6.66 -0.35
C SER A 17 -8.35 -6.02 1.04
N TYR A 18 -7.47 -6.53 1.90
CA TYR A 18 -7.35 -6.01 3.26
C TYR A 18 -6.41 -4.80 3.35
N THR A 19 -5.15 -4.92 2.91
CA THR A 19 -4.19 -3.80 3.05
C THR A 19 -4.42 -2.68 2.04
N MET A 20 -4.75 -3.02 0.79
CA MET A 20 -4.95 -2.03 -0.26
C MET A 20 -6.33 -1.40 -0.17
N LEU A 21 -7.40 -2.19 -0.34
CA LEU A 21 -8.77 -1.65 -0.45
C LEU A 21 -9.29 -1.14 0.91
N ILE A 22 -9.35 -2.00 1.94
CA ILE A 22 -9.86 -1.59 3.26
C ILE A 22 -8.92 -0.58 3.93
N GLY A 23 -7.60 -0.74 3.76
CA GLY A 23 -6.62 0.25 4.21
C GLY A 23 -6.89 1.64 3.63
N THR A 24 -7.17 1.76 2.33
CA THR A 24 -7.50 3.04 1.69
C THR A 24 -8.75 3.67 2.28
N LEU A 25 -9.82 2.89 2.47
CA LEU A 25 -11.07 3.38 3.05
C LEU A 25 -10.83 3.93 4.47
N SER A 26 -9.97 3.28 5.25
CA SER A 26 -9.67 3.72 6.62
C SER A 26 -8.91 5.04 6.71
N MET A 27 -8.19 5.42 5.66
CA MET A 27 -7.40 6.66 5.61
C MET A 27 -8.27 7.91 5.39
N ILE A 28 -9.43 7.73 4.77
CA ILE A 28 -10.31 8.83 4.29
C ILE A 28 -11.64 8.90 5.04
N GLU A 29 -12.06 7.79 5.66
CA GLU A 29 -13.36 7.70 6.30
C GLU A 29 -13.45 8.66 7.50
N GLY A 30 -14.53 9.44 7.52
CA GLY A 30 -14.91 10.30 8.63
C GLY A 30 -15.72 9.55 9.71
N PRO A 31 -15.92 10.17 10.88
CA PRO A 31 -16.78 9.61 11.93
C PRO A 31 -18.20 9.40 11.39
N HIS A 32 -18.75 8.21 11.60
CA HIS A 32 -20.12 7.83 11.26
C HIS A 32 -20.98 7.85 12.54
N GLY A 33 -22.16 8.46 12.48
CA GLY A 33 -23.13 8.49 13.59
C GLY A 33 -22.81 9.43 14.77
N GLN A 34 -23.76 9.57 15.70
CA GLN A 34 -23.55 10.28 16.97
C GLN A 34 -22.52 9.53 17.83
N PRO A 35 -21.64 10.24 18.57
CA PRO A 35 -20.68 9.61 19.46
C PRO A 35 -21.39 8.70 20.45
N SER A 36 -20.88 7.48 20.64
CA SER A 36 -21.38 6.59 21.69
C SER A 36 -21.17 7.24 23.07
N THR A 37 -21.88 6.75 24.09
CA THR A 37 -21.80 7.24 25.48
C THR A 37 -20.38 7.26 26.07
N GLU A 38 -19.42 6.61 25.40
CA GLU A 38 -17.99 6.57 25.74
C GLU A 38 -17.12 7.61 24.98
N GLY A 39 -17.71 8.51 24.20
CA GLY A 39 -16.98 9.56 23.47
C GLY A 39 -16.17 9.09 22.26
N ASN A 40 -16.25 7.81 21.89
CA ASN A 40 -15.52 7.26 20.74
C ASN A 40 -16.34 7.42 19.46
N ALA A 41 -15.77 8.11 18.48
CA ALA A 41 -16.31 8.18 17.12
C ALA A 41 -16.44 6.77 16.50
N THR A 42 -17.60 6.44 15.94
CA THR A 42 -17.79 5.14 15.28
C THR A 42 -17.38 5.21 13.81
N TYR A 43 -16.77 4.14 13.30
CA TYR A 43 -16.28 4.05 11.92
C TYR A 43 -16.70 2.70 11.35
N ILE A 44 -17.08 2.64 10.07
CA ILE A 44 -17.45 1.42 9.36
C ILE A 44 -16.23 0.51 9.22
N THR A 45 -15.02 1.08 9.09
CA THR A 45 -13.75 0.33 9.06
C THR A 45 -13.24 -0.16 10.42
N SER A 46 -13.98 0.08 11.51
CA SER A 46 -13.59 -0.37 12.86
C SER A 46 -13.58 -1.90 13.01
N SER A 47 -14.44 -2.59 12.27
CA SER A 47 -14.60 -4.05 12.28
C SER A 47 -14.60 -4.60 10.86
N LEU A 48 -13.69 -5.53 10.57
CA LEU A 48 -13.57 -6.16 9.25
C LEU A 48 -14.89 -6.77 8.77
N ARG A 49 -15.64 -7.42 9.69
CA ARG A 49 -16.93 -8.03 9.36
C ARG A 49 -17.95 -6.95 8.95
N ASN A 50 -18.00 -5.84 9.68
CA ASN A 50 -18.90 -4.73 9.36
C ASN A 50 -18.51 -4.10 8.02
N THR A 51 -17.22 -3.88 7.78
CA THR A 51 -16.70 -3.35 6.52
C THR A 51 -17.06 -4.26 5.35
N ILE A 52 -16.82 -5.57 5.44
CA ILE A 52 -17.16 -6.53 4.38
C ILE A 52 -18.66 -6.54 4.12
N ASN A 53 -19.48 -6.56 5.17
CA ASN A 53 -20.93 -6.54 5.02
C ASN A 53 -21.40 -5.27 4.30
N HIS A 54 -20.91 -4.12 4.75
CA HIS A 54 -21.19 -2.82 4.14
C HIS A 54 -20.72 -2.71 2.68
N LEU A 55 -19.55 -3.25 2.36
CA LEU A 55 -19.06 -3.29 0.97
C LEU A 55 -19.92 -4.22 0.11
N ARG A 56 -20.33 -5.39 0.62
CA ARG A 56 -21.22 -6.29 -0.11
C ARG A 56 -22.59 -5.69 -0.37
N THR A 57 -23.16 -4.94 0.58
CA THR A 57 -24.47 -4.31 0.41
C THR A 57 -24.45 -3.16 -0.59
N HIS A 58 -23.37 -2.36 -0.64
CA HIS A 58 -23.30 -1.18 -1.52
C HIS A 58 -22.59 -1.41 -2.86
N VAL A 59 -21.69 -2.39 -2.96
CA VAL A 59 -20.86 -2.64 -4.16
C VAL A 59 -21.13 -4.02 -4.77
N GLY A 60 -21.69 -4.95 -4.00
CA GLY A 60 -21.94 -6.32 -4.42
C GLY A 60 -20.83 -7.30 -4.05
N ASN A 61 -21.00 -8.56 -4.44
CA ASN A 61 -20.13 -9.67 -4.00
C ASN A 61 -18.69 -9.58 -4.54
N SER A 62 -18.48 -8.91 -5.68
CA SER A 62 -17.16 -8.76 -6.32
C SER A 62 -16.38 -7.52 -5.85
N PHE A 63 -16.72 -6.97 -4.68
CA PHE A 63 -16.04 -5.78 -4.13
C PHE A 63 -14.51 -5.95 -4.02
N TYR A 64 -14.04 -7.18 -3.83
CA TYR A 64 -12.63 -7.52 -3.65
C TYR A 64 -11.79 -7.48 -4.94
N LEU A 65 -12.40 -7.26 -6.13
CA LEU A 65 -11.69 -7.09 -7.42
C LEU A 65 -11.66 -5.61 -7.87
N ARG A 66 -12.15 -4.71 -7.02
CA ARG A 66 -12.46 -3.33 -7.40
C ARG A 66 -11.21 -2.48 -7.62
N GLY A 67 -10.92 -2.19 -8.89
CA GLY A 67 -9.71 -1.47 -9.30
C GLY A 67 -8.51 -2.39 -9.55
N PHE A 68 -8.70 -3.72 -9.47
CA PHE A 68 -7.60 -4.68 -9.59
C PHE A 68 -6.98 -4.65 -10.99
N ALA A 69 -7.81 -4.58 -12.03
CA ALA A 69 -7.34 -4.43 -13.40
C ALA A 69 -6.46 -3.18 -13.59
N LEU A 70 -6.74 -2.10 -12.84
CA LEU A 70 -5.95 -0.87 -12.93
C LEU A 70 -4.58 -1.02 -12.26
N VAL A 71 -4.49 -1.85 -11.21
CA VAL A 71 -3.19 -2.24 -10.61
C VAL A 71 -2.37 -3.05 -11.60
N LEU A 72 -2.98 -4.04 -12.27
CA LEU A 72 -2.27 -4.80 -13.30
C LEU A 72 -1.77 -3.92 -14.45
N VAL A 73 -2.60 -2.97 -14.93
CA VAL A 73 -2.20 -2.01 -15.95
C VAL A 73 -1.07 -1.11 -15.44
N HIS A 74 -1.14 -0.65 -14.18
CA HIS A 74 -0.08 0.14 -13.56
C HIS A 74 1.25 -0.63 -13.54
N ASP A 75 1.25 -1.87 -13.08
CA ASP A 75 2.47 -2.66 -12.90
C ASP A 75 3.08 -3.05 -14.24
N ILE A 76 2.26 -3.46 -15.22
CA ILE A 76 2.72 -3.72 -16.60
C ILE A 76 3.29 -2.45 -17.23
N ALA A 77 2.63 -1.30 -17.06
CA ALA A 77 3.10 -0.04 -17.60
C ALA A 77 4.45 0.35 -17.00
N ARG A 78 4.60 0.21 -15.67
CA ARG A 78 5.81 0.57 -14.94
C ARG A 78 7.00 -0.33 -15.27
N ASP A 79 6.79 -1.64 -15.29
CA ASP A 79 7.89 -2.60 -15.33
C ASP A 79 8.26 -3.03 -16.75
N THR A 80 7.33 -2.93 -17.70
CA THR A 80 7.54 -3.36 -19.08
C THR A 80 7.51 -2.19 -20.08
N ILE A 81 6.43 -1.39 -20.07
CA ILE A 81 6.19 -0.41 -21.14
C ILE A 81 7.13 0.80 -21.02
N LEU A 82 7.17 1.46 -19.86
CA LEU A 82 7.94 2.68 -19.68
C LEU A 82 9.46 2.47 -19.82
N PRO A 83 10.06 1.40 -19.25
CA PRO A 83 11.47 1.11 -19.46
C PRO A 83 11.83 0.83 -20.92
N ALA A 84 10.90 0.25 -21.71
CA ALA A 84 11.10 0.01 -23.13
C ALA A 84 11.00 1.30 -23.98
N LEU A 85 10.20 2.28 -23.55
CA LEU A 85 10.01 3.55 -24.25
C LEU A 85 11.08 4.59 -23.93
N LEU A 86 11.69 4.54 -22.75
CA LEU A 86 12.71 5.48 -22.33
C LEU A 86 14.08 5.10 -22.95
N PRO A 87 14.69 5.95 -23.79
CA PRO A 87 15.97 5.65 -24.46
C PRO A 87 17.15 5.82 -23.50
N MET A 88 17.16 5.09 -22.40
CA MET A 88 18.23 5.12 -21.41
C MET A 88 19.23 4.01 -21.73
N ASN A 89 20.10 4.31 -22.71
CA ASN A 89 21.06 3.39 -23.32
C ASN A 89 22.27 3.05 -22.43
N GLY A 90 22.09 2.91 -21.11
CA GLY A 90 23.20 2.62 -20.20
C GLY A 90 22.77 1.87 -18.95
N ASN A 91 23.48 0.78 -18.65
CA ASN A 91 23.31 -0.08 -17.47
C ASN A 91 23.70 0.59 -16.14
N SER A 92 23.81 1.93 -16.11
CA SER A 92 24.15 2.65 -14.89
C SER A 92 23.00 2.55 -13.88
N PRO A 93 23.27 2.26 -12.59
CA PRO A 93 22.25 2.22 -11.56
C PRO A 93 21.50 3.56 -11.44
N LEU A 94 22.19 4.68 -11.67
CA LEU A 94 21.57 6.02 -11.67
C LEU A 94 20.50 6.17 -12.75
N ASN A 95 20.74 5.68 -13.97
CA ASN A 95 19.76 5.72 -15.05
C ASN A 95 18.50 4.93 -14.68
N ARG A 96 18.67 3.75 -14.06
CA ARG A 96 17.54 2.93 -13.60
C ARG A 96 16.73 3.64 -12.52
N HIS A 97 17.38 4.32 -11.58
CA HIS A 97 16.68 5.10 -10.56
C HIS A 97 15.89 6.27 -11.15
N ILE A 98 16.49 7.00 -12.10
CA ILE A 98 15.83 8.11 -12.79
C ILE A 98 14.63 7.61 -13.60
N CYS A 99 14.78 6.53 -14.38
CA CYS A 99 13.68 5.92 -15.13
C CYS A 99 12.52 5.52 -14.22
N SER A 100 12.84 4.93 -13.07
CA SER A 100 11.83 4.54 -12.08
C SER A 100 11.08 5.75 -11.51
N LEU A 101 11.78 6.85 -11.20
CA LEU A 101 11.12 8.08 -10.72
C LEU A 101 10.25 8.73 -11.79
N ILE A 102 10.72 8.77 -13.05
CA ILE A 102 9.92 9.24 -14.20
C ILE A 102 8.66 8.38 -14.33
N SER A 103 8.79 7.06 -14.16
CA SER A 103 7.65 6.13 -14.26
C SER A 103 6.62 6.35 -13.17
N VAL A 104 7.06 6.57 -11.93
CA VAL A 104 6.18 6.94 -10.80
C VAL A 104 5.45 8.25 -11.07
N ALA A 105 6.16 9.27 -11.56
CA ALA A 105 5.54 10.55 -11.90
C ALA A 105 4.49 10.41 -13.02
N ALA A 106 4.81 9.67 -14.08
CA ALA A 106 3.90 9.43 -15.20
C ALA A 106 2.63 8.66 -14.78
N LEU A 107 2.78 7.69 -13.87
CA LEU A 107 1.69 6.83 -13.40
C LEU A 107 0.91 7.38 -12.19
N ALA A 108 1.30 8.53 -11.63
CA ALA A 108 0.65 9.14 -10.47
C ALA A 108 -0.87 9.34 -10.67
N ASN A 109 -1.31 9.75 -11.87
CA ASN A 109 -2.74 9.87 -12.18
C ASN A 109 -3.48 8.53 -12.16
N LEU A 110 -2.79 7.44 -12.50
CA LEU A 110 -3.35 6.10 -12.47
C LEU A 110 -3.60 5.65 -11.02
N GLN A 111 -2.72 6.02 -10.09
CA GLN A 111 -2.88 5.78 -8.66
C GLN A 111 -4.08 6.56 -8.10
N VAL A 112 -4.23 7.84 -8.48
CA VAL A 112 -5.40 8.66 -8.09
C VAL A 112 -6.69 8.07 -8.67
N LEU A 113 -6.68 7.68 -9.94
CA LEU A 113 -7.82 7.03 -10.58
C LEU A 113 -8.20 5.73 -9.84
N TRP A 114 -7.21 4.95 -9.42
CA TRP A 114 -7.46 3.76 -8.60
C TRP A 114 -8.15 4.11 -7.29
N VAL A 115 -7.69 5.15 -6.58
CA VAL A 115 -8.35 5.62 -5.36
C VAL A 115 -9.79 6.01 -5.65
N HIS A 116 -10.04 6.82 -6.69
CA HIS A 116 -11.39 7.23 -7.10
C HIS A 116 -12.28 6.01 -7.36
N ILE A 117 -11.77 5.01 -8.08
CA ILE A 117 -12.48 3.76 -8.30
C ILE A 117 -12.78 3.09 -6.98
N VAL A 118 -11.83 2.95 -6.06
CA VAL A 118 -12.03 2.23 -4.79
C VAL A 118 -13.06 2.89 -3.88
N ILE A 119 -13.15 4.22 -3.88
CA ILE A 119 -13.91 4.97 -2.87
C ILE A 119 -15.31 5.39 -3.33
N THR A 120 -15.55 5.46 -4.64
CA THR A 120 -16.85 5.85 -5.24
C THR A 120 -17.79 4.64 -5.38
N ARG A 121 -19.09 4.85 -5.60
CA ARG A 121 -20.02 3.78 -5.96
C ARG A 121 -19.80 3.32 -7.41
N PRO A 122 -20.26 2.12 -7.80
CA PRO A 122 -20.24 1.72 -9.21
C PRO A 122 -20.95 2.78 -10.05
N SER A 123 -20.27 3.28 -11.09
CA SER A 123 -20.80 4.31 -11.98
C SER A 123 -20.76 3.80 -13.42
N PRO A 124 -21.68 4.23 -14.29
CA PRO A 124 -21.69 3.84 -15.70
C PRO A 124 -20.62 4.57 -16.53
N LYS A 125 -19.93 5.58 -15.97
CA LYS A 125 -18.90 6.37 -16.68
C LYS A 125 -17.70 5.50 -17.09
N PHE A 126 -17.15 5.72 -18.28
CA PHE A 126 -15.94 5.05 -18.74
C PHE A 126 -14.70 5.48 -17.93
N LEU A 127 -13.67 4.64 -17.88
CA LEU A 127 -12.44 4.89 -17.10
C LEU A 127 -11.72 6.18 -17.53
N TYR A 128 -11.69 6.48 -18.83
CA TYR A 128 -11.04 7.70 -19.34
C TYR A 128 -11.80 8.98 -18.94
N GLN A 129 -13.12 8.90 -18.72
CA GLN A 129 -13.93 10.03 -18.25
C GLN A 129 -13.70 10.31 -16.77
N ARG A 130 -13.10 9.36 -16.04
CA ARG A 130 -12.75 9.50 -14.62
C ARG A 130 -11.30 9.89 -14.40
N LEU A 131 -10.52 10.05 -15.47
CA LEU A 131 -9.12 10.44 -15.35
C LEU A 131 -9.01 11.79 -14.65
N PRO A 132 -8.16 11.91 -13.62
CA PRO A 132 -7.94 13.17 -12.94
C PRO A 132 -7.39 14.24 -13.90
N SER A 133 -7.74 15.50 -13.63
CA SER A 133 -7.21 16.64 -14.38
C SER A 133 -5.69 16.79 -14.22
N LEU A 134 -5.02 17.46 -15.17
CA LEU A 134 -3.59 17.75 -15.07
C LEU A 134 -3.23 18.57 -13.82
N ASN A 135 -4.16 19.39 -13.32
CA ASN A 135 -3.97 20.13 -12.07
C ASN A 135 -3.93 19.21 -10.85
N CYS A 136 -4.67 18.10 -10.86
CA CYS A 136 -4.54 17.04 -9.85
C CYS A 136 -3.19 16.35 -9.97
N TRP A 137 -2.77 16.03 -11.20
CA TRP A 137 -1.50 15.36 -11.47
C TRP A 137 -0.30 16.10 -10.84
N VAL A 138 -0.16 17.40 -11.10
CA VAL A 138 0.95 18.23 -10.58
C VAL A 138 1.00 18.24 -9.04
N ARG A 139 -0.16 18.10 -8.37
CA ARG A 139 -0.22 18.06 -6.90
C ARG A 139 0.20 16.71 -6.34
N VAL A 140 -0.09 15.63 -7.05
CA VAL A 140 0.13 14.26 -6.56
C VAL A 140 1.55 13.77 -6.85
N ILE A 141 2.16 14.18 -7.96
CA ILE A 141 3.55 13.81 -8.33
C ILE A 141 4.53 13.96 -7.16
N PRO A 142 4.67 15.12 -6.47
CA PRO A 142 5.68 15.26 -5.42
C PRO A 142 5.49 14.28 -4.27
N ILE A 143 4.24 13.91 -3.95
CA ILE A 143 3.94 12.97 -2.87
C ILE A 143 4.18 11.53 -3.33
N ALA A 144 3.81 11.19 -4.57
CA ALA A 144 4.10 9.88 -5.15
C ALA A 144 5.62 9.65 -5.28
N LEU A 145 6.38 10.68 -5.67
CA LEU A 145 7.84 10.64 -5.71
C LEU A 145 8.43 10.49 -4.30
N LEU A 146 7.92 11.25 -3.32
CA LEU A 146 8.34 11.11 -1.93
C LEU A 146 8.11 9.68 -1.42
N GLU A 147 6.94 9.09 -1.70
CA GLU A 147 6.65 7.70 -1.36
C GLU A 147 7.66 6.72 -1.99
N SER A 148 7.93 6.85 -3.29
CA SER A 148 8.91 5.98 -3.98
C SER A 148 10.33 6.14 -3.44
N ILE A 149 10.75 7.37 -3.13
CA ILE A 149 12.05 7.63 -2.52
C ILE A 149 12.14 6.97 -1.14
N LEU A 150 11.10 7.08 -0.31
CA LEU A 150 11.04 6.44 1.01
C LEU A 150 11.10 4.91 0.90
N CYS A 151 10.37 4.31 -0.04
CA CYS A 151 10.44 2.87 -0.33
C CYS A 151 11.86 2.43 -0.74
N LYS A 152 12.55 3.22 -1.55
CA LYS A 152 13.93 2.93 -1.99
C LYS A 152 14.95 3.08 -0.86
N LEU A 153 14.80 4.09 0.00
CA LEU A 153 15.67 4.34 1.15
C LEU A 153 15.56 3.28 2.24
N ALA A 154 14.46 2.55 2.31
CA ALA A 154 14.29 1.53 3.34
C ALA A 154 15.31 0.38 3.24
N VAL A 155 15.80 0.03 2.04
CA VAL A 155 16.85 -1.01 1.88
C VAL A 155 18.17 -0.57 2.52
N PRO A 156 18.78 0.58 2.16
CA PRO A 156 20.00 1.03 2.81
C PRO A 156 19.80 1.33 4.31
N ILE A 157 18.64 1.86 4.72
CA ILE A 157 18.33 2.04 6.15
C ILE A 157 18.36 0.71 6.88
N THR A 158 17.76 -0.34 6.32
CA THR A 158 17.74 -1.67 6.96
C THR A 158 19.14 -2.26 7.06
N LEU A 159 19.93 -2.17 5.98
CA LEU A 159 21.33 -2.63 5.99
C LEU A 159 22.17 -1.89 7.05
N LEU A 160 21.97 -0.58 7.22
CA LEU A 160 22.66 0.19 8.26
C LEU A 160 22.25 -0.26 9.67
N VAL A 161 20.94 -0.48 9.90
CA VAL A 161 20.43 -0.98 11.18
C VAL A 161 20.97 -2.39 11.48
N GLU A 162 20.97 -3.28 10.49
CA GLU A 162 21.54 -4.63 10.62
C GLU A 162 23.04 -4.58 10.94
N LEU A 163 23.81 -3.75 10.23
CA LEU A 163 25.24 -3.59 10.49
C LEU A 163 25.51 -3.07 11.91
N HIS A 164 24.75 -2.06 12.36
CA HIS A 164 24.87 -1.55 13.72
C HIS A 164 24.45 -2.57 14.77
N LEU A 165 23.43 -3.38 14.50
CA LEU A 165 23.01 -4.45 15.40
C LEU A 165 24.07 -5.55 15.49
N ILE A 166 24.66 -5.96 14.37
CA ILE A 166 25.78 -6.93 14.35
C ILE A 166 26.98 -6.36 15.11
N GLN A 167 27.31 -5.08 14.94
CA GLN A 167 28.40 -4.44 15.70
C GLN A 167 28.09 -4.34 17.20
N ALA A 168 26.84 -4.05 17.57
CA ALA A 168 26.39 -4.01 18.97
C ALA A 168 26.35 -5.40 19.62
N VAL A 169 25.98 -6.41 18.83
CA VAL A 169 25.88 -7.82 19.26
C VAL A 169 27.22 -8.55 19.15
N GLY A 170 28.18 -8.08 18.33
CA GLY A 170 29.55 -8.60 18.17
C GLY A 170 30.44 -8.49 19.41
N LYS A 171 29.84 -8.20 20.56
CA LYS A 171 30.34 -8.51 21.91
C LYS A 171 29.92 -9.90 22.42
N ILE A 172 29.16 -10.65 21.63
CA ILE A 172 28.73 -12.03 21.89
C ILE A 172 29.30 -12.87 20.76
N ASP A 173 30.10 -13.85 21.14
CA ASP A 173 30.82 -14.77 20.27
C ASP A 173 29.80 -15.56 19.42
N ILE A 174 29.57 -15.15 18.17
CA ILE A 174 28.78 -15.92 17.19
C ILE A 174 29.71 -16.92 16.51
N ASP A 175 30.47 -17.66 17.32
CA ASP A 175 31.27 -18.78 16.89
C ASP A 175 30.68 -20.02 17.56
N GLN A 176 29.51 -20.44 17.08
CA GLN A 176 29.07 -21.82 17.10
C GLN A 176 27.75 -21.99 16.34
N ASN A 177 27.85 -22.76 15.24
CA ASN A 177 26.78 -23.59 14.71
C ASN A 177 25.82 -22.98 13.68
N LEU A 178 26.36 -22.33 12.65
CA LEU A 178 25.63 -22.07 11.39
C LEU A 178 25.56 -23.32 10.46
N ASP A 179 25.84 -24.52 10.98
CA ASP A 179 25.64 -25.80 10.26
C ASP A 179 24.22 -26.35 10.42
N ASN A 180 23.40 -25.76 11.32
CA ASN A 180 21.98 -26.08 11.42
C ASN A 180 21.20 -25.34 10.33
N SER A 181 20.71 -26.08 9.34
CA SER A 181 19.84 -25.58 8.25
C SER A 181 18.67 -24.72 8.74
N GLN A 182 18.19 -24.97 9.96
CA GLN A 182 17.11 -24.23 10.60
C GLN A 182 17.53 -22.85 11.14
N ALA A 183 18.76 -22.68 11.65
CA ALA A 183 19.26 -21.38 12.10
C ALA A 183 19.51 -20.45 10.92
N ALA A 184 20.07 -20.98 9.83
CA ALA A 184 20.20 -20.27 8.57
C ALA A 184 18.83 -19.81 8.03
N ALA A 185 17.82 -20.70 8.02
CA ALA A 185 16.47 -20.36 7.57
C ALA A 185 15.83 -19.20 8.36
N HIS A 186 16.01 -19.14 9.69
CA HIS A 186 15.51 -18.03 10.50
C HIS A 186 16.21 -16.70 10.22
N VAL A 187 17.54 -16.72 10.03
CA VAL A 187 18.31 -15.52 9.67
C VAL A 187 17.88 -15.01 8.29
N TYR A 188 17.67 -15.91 7.32
CA TYR A 188 17.17 -15.54 5.99
C TYR A 188 15.73 -15.00 6.02
N ALA A 189 14.84 -15.59 6.83
CA ALA A 189 13.48 -15.08 6.99
C ALA A 189 13.48 -13.68 7.61
N LEU A 190 14.34 -13.44 8.61
CA LEU A 190 14.50 -12.12 9.23
C LEU A 190 15.02 -11.07 8.24
N ALA A 191 16.05 -11.43 7.46
CA ALA A 191 16.62 -10.57 6.42
C ALA A 191 15.62 -10.26 5.28
N ALA A 192 14.62 -11.11 5.03
CA ALA A 192 13.56 -10.85 4.06
C ALA A 192 12.43 -9.96 4.62
N VAL A 193 12.10 -10.11 5.90
CA VAL A 193 10.98 -9.40 6.54
C VAL A 193 11.38 -8.00 7.00
N ALA A 194 12.60 -7.82 7.51
CA ALA A 194 13.05 -6.54 8.09
C ALA A 194 13.03 -5.37 7.08
N PRO A 195 13.57 -5.50 5.84
CA PRO A 195 13.51 -4.40 4.87
C PRO A 195 12.09 -4.05 4.47
N THR A 196 11.22 -5.06 4.41
CA THR A 196 9.81 -4.89 4.06
C THR A 196 9.05 -4.17 5.16
N LEU A 197 9.35 -4.47 6.43
CA LEU A 197 8.80 -3.75 7.58
C LEU A 197 9.18 -2.26 7.54
N VAL A 198 10.47 -1.97 7.32
CA VAL A 198 10.96 -0.59 7.23
C VAL A 198 10.31 0.14 6.07
N LYS A 199 10.25 -0.48 4.87
CA LYS A 199 9.55 0.07 3.70
C LYS A 199 8.12 0.46 4.03
N PHE A 200 7.39 -0.48 4.62
CA PHE A 200 5.99 -0.31 4.94
C PHE A 200 5.74 0.89 5.84
N TRP A 201 6.46 0.98 6.96
CA TRP A 201 6.28 2.05 7.93
C TRP A 201 6.79 3.40 7.44
N LEU A 202 7.88 3.41 6.68
CA LEU A 202 8.49 4.63 6.16
C LEU A 202 7.63 5.27 5.06
N ALA A 203 7.00 4.46 4.21
CA ALA A 203 6.16 4.94 3.11
C ALA A 203 4.70 5.24 3.54
N LEU A 204 4.23 4.66 4.64
CA LEU A 204 2.83 4.81 5.08
C LEU A 204 2.39 6.27 5.24
N PRO A 205 3.19 7.20 5.80
CA PRO A 205 2.78 8.60 5.94
C PRO A 205 2.49 9.27 4.59
N ALA A 206 3.41 9.08 3.63
CA ALA A 206 3.26 9.62 2.27
C ALA A 206 2.02 9.04 1.59
N ARG A 207 1.77 7.74 1.77
CA ARG A 207 0.58 7.05 1.28
C ARG A 207 -0.71 7.65 1.83
N VAL A 208 -0.79 7.88 3.14
CA VAL A 208 -1.99 8.48 3.78
C VAL A 208 -2.29 9.86 3.19
N VAL A 209 -1.25 10.67 2.97
CA VAL A 209 -1.38 12.00 2.37
C VAL A 209 -1.83 11.92 0.92
N LEU A 210 -1.23 11.03 0.12
CA LEU A 210 -1.59 10.79 -1.29
C LEU A 210 -3.06 10.38 -1.40
N VAL A 211 -3.48 9.39 -0.62
CA VAL A 211 -4.86 8.87 -0.60
C VAL A 211 -5.86 9.98 -0.25
N ARG A 212 -5.54 10.82 0.75
CA ARG A 212 -6.44 11.90 1.19
C ARG A 212 -6.54 13.02 0.15
N ILE A 213 -5.44 13.35 -0.55
CA ILE A 213 -5.46 14.29 -1.68
C ILE A 213 -6.20 13.70 -2.88
N ALA A 214 -6.03 12.41 -3.16
CA ALA A 214 -6.80 11.74 -4.19
C ALA A 214 -8.30 11.77 -3.85
N ALA A 215 -8.67 11.49 -2.59
CA ALA A 215 -10.06 11.52 -2.15
C ALA A 215 -10.69 12.91 -2.16
N SER A 216 -9.92 13.99 -1.96
CA SER A 216 -10.44 15.37 -2.06
C SER A 216 -10.66 15.84 -3.50
N THR A 217 -10.15 15.09 -4.49
CA THR A 217 -10.30 15.42 -5.92
C THR A 217 -11.36 14.57 -6.63
N VAL A 218 -12.12 13.78 -5.86
CA VAL A 218 -13.27 13.04 -6.40
C VAL A 218 -14.32 14.03 -6.89
N PRO A 219 -14.85 13.88 -8.12
CA PRO A 219 -15.94 14.72 -8.63
C PRO A 219 -17.17 14.67 -7.71
N ASP A 220 -17.85 15.80 -7.53
CA ASP A 220 -19.04 15.89 -6.66
C ASP A 220 -20.21 15.01 -7.15
N ASP A 221 -20.26 14.71 -8.45
CA ASP A 221 -21.26 13.83 -9.06
C ASP A 221 -21.12 12.36 -8.63
N ASP A 222 -19.95 11.96 -8.10
CA ASP A 222 -19.68 10.57 -7.75
C ASP A 222 -19.92 10.34 -6.25
N GLU A 223 -20.94 9.56 -5.92
CA GLU A 223 -21.25 9.18 -4.54
C GLU A 223 -20.16 8.28 -3.94
N SER A 224 -19.71 8.58 -2.72
CA SER A 224 -18.74 7.75 -2.01
C SER A 224 -19.41 6.54 -1.35
N ILE A 225 -18.69 5.41 -1.28
CA ILE A 225 -19.17 4.20 -0.57
C ILE A 225 -19.20 4.47 0.94
N VAL A 226 -18.13 5.08 1.47
CA VAL A 226 -18.00 5.43 2.88
C VAL A 226 -18.19 6.95 3.06
N PRO A 227 -18.68 7.40 4.23
CA PRO A 227 -18.72 8.83 4.53
C PRO A 227 -17.29 9.37 4.56
N LEU A 228 -16.98 10.29 3.64
CA LEU A 228 -15.68 10.96 3.62
C LEU A 228 -15.58 11.92 4.81
N ASP A 229 -14.37 12.05 5.36
CA ASP A 229 -14.05 13.07 6.35
C ASP A 229 -14.47 14.46 5.82
N PRO A 230 -15.31 15.23 6.53
CA PRO A 230 -15.87 16.50 6.03
C PRO A 230 -14.82 17.50 5.55
N ARG A 231 -13.61 17.44 6.10
CA ARG A 231 -12.48 18.29 5.69
C ARG A 231 -11.92 17.95 4.30
N LEU A 232 -12.17 16.74 3.79
CA LEU A 232 -11.78 16.36 2.43
C LEU A 232 -12.66 17.03 1.37
N LYS A 233 -13.92 17.33 1.70
CA LYS A 233 -14.88 18.05 0.84
C LYS A 233 -14.98 19.55 1.15
N GLY A 234 -14.09 20.08 2.00
CA GLY A 234 -14.19 21.44 2.51
C GLY A 234 -13.91 22.53 1.45
N GLY A 235 -14.96 23.07 0.85
CA GLY A 235 -15.01 24.47 0.40
C GLY A 235 -14.21 24.85 -0.85
N GLY A 236 -14.23 24.03 -1.90
CA GLY A 236 -13.70 24.38 -3.24
C GLY A 236 -12.18 24.63 -3.33
N THR A 237 -11.48 24.60 -2.19
CA THR A 237 -10.05 24.83 -2.10
C THR A 237 -9.32 23.48 -2.10
N PRO A 238 -8.32 23.29 -2.96
CA PRO A 238 -7.50 22.09 -2.97
C PRO A 238 -6.89 21.78 -1.61
N LEU A 239 -7.05 20.54 -1.13
CA LEU A 239 -6.43 20.11 0.11
C LEU A 239 -4.89 20.14 -0.02
N GLY A 240 -4.22 20.91 0.85
CA GLY A 240 -2.77 20.95 0.92
C GLY A 240 -2.16 19.67 1.52
N MET A 241 -0.87 19.45 1.29
CA MET A 241 -0.13 18.29 1.82
C MET A 241 -0.18 18.22 3.35
N PHE A 242 -0.03 19.36 4.03
CA PHE A 242 -0.08 19.46 5.49
C PHE A 242 -1.49 19.30 6.04
N ASP A 243 -2.50 19.86 5.34
CA ASP A 243 -3.92 19.73 5.73
C ASP A 243 -4.44 18.31 5.56
N ALA A 244 -3.83 17.55 4.65
CA ALA A 244 -4.12 16.13 4.47
C ALA A 244 -3.61 15.27 5.65
N TRP A 245 -2.63 15.73 6.44
CA TRP A 245 -2.11 14.97 7.56
C TRP A 245 -3.00 15.08 8.81
N ARG A 246 -3.42 13.94 9.37
CA ARG A 246 -4.22 13.89 10.61
C ARG A 246 -3.80 12.72 11.50
N LYS A 247 -3.61 13.00 12.79
CA LYS A 247 -3.21 12.01 13.80
C LYS A 247 -4.21 10.85 13.90
N ASP A 248 -5.52 11.14 13.86
CA ASP A 248 -6.56 10.11 14.00
C ASP A 248 -6.64 9.18 12.79
N SER A 249 -6.58 9.73 11.57
CA SER A 249 -6.59 8.92 10.35
C SER A 249 -5.29 8.13 10.20
N TRP A 250 -4.16 8.72 10.60
CA TRP A 250 -2.88 8.04 10.69
C TRP A 250 -2.95 6.86 11.67
N ALA A 251 -3.41 7.07 12.91
CA ALA A 251 -3.49 6.00 13.91
C ALA A 251 -4.39 4.84 13.46
N ARG A 252 -5.51 5.15 12.80
CA ARG A 252 -6.40 4.15 12.21
C ARG A 252 -5.76 3.39 11.05
N ALA A 253 -5.15 4.13 10.11
CA ALA A 253 -4.43 3.54 9.00
C ALA A 253 -3.34 2.61 9.52
N CYS A 254 -2.49 3.06 10.45
CA CYS A 254 -1.48 2.25 11.13
C CYS A 254 -2.09 0.98 11.74
N LYS A 255 -3.19 1.09 12.51
CA LYS A 255 -3.81 -0.08 13.14
C LYS A 255 -4.26 -1.13 12.13
N ILE A 256 -4.91 -0.75 11.04
CA ILE A 256 -5.38 -1.69 10.01
C ILE A 256 -4.20 -2.23 9.21
N GLN A 257 -3.27 -1.37 8.85
CA GLN A 257 -2.08 -1.73 8.09
C GLN A 257 -1.17 -2.69 8.87
N THR A 258 -0.98 -2.49 10.18
CA THR A 258 -0.30 -3.44 11.07
C THR A 258 -0.96 -4.80 11.07
N LYS A 259 -2.29 -4.87 11.16
CA LYS A 259 -3.01 -6.15 11.15
C LYS A 259 -2.79 -6.91 9.85
N GLY A 260 -2.84 -6.20 8.73
CA GLY A 260 -2.63 -6.80 7.41
C GLY A 260 -1.17 -7.20 7.18
N PHE A 261 -0.23 -6.43 7.72
CA PHE A 261 1.18 -6.77 7.74
C PHE A 261 1.44 -8.04 8.54
N ILE A 262 0.94 -8.13 9.78
CA ILE A 262 1.09 -9.32 10.64
C ILE A 262 0.49 -10.55 9.97
N ALA A 263 -0.73 -10.44 9.42
CA ALA A 263 -1.35 -11.52 8.66
C ALA A 263 -0.49 -11.92 7.46
N GLY A 264 0.03 -10.95 6.70
CA GLY A 264 0.92 -11.20 5.57
C GLY A 264 2.20 -11.93 5.97
N VAL A 265 2.85 -11.52 7.07
CA VAL A 265 4.05 -12.20 7.62
C VAL A 265 3.71 -13.63 7.99
N ALA A 266 2.61 -13.86 8.70
CA ALA A 266 2.19 -15.19 9.12
C ALA A 266 1.95 -16.12 7.91
N ILE A 267 1.27 -15.61 6.87
CA ILE A 267 1.01 -16.36 5.63
C ILE A 267 2.32 -16.64 4.89
N PHE A 268 3.23 -15.67 4.83
CA PHE A 268 4.52 -15.82 4.18
C PHE A 268 5.39 -16.86 4.87
N LEU A 269 5.53 -16.78 6.20
CA LEU A 269 6.32 -17.75 6.97
C LEU A 269 5.73 -19.16 6.87
N LEU A 270 4.40 -19.29 6.93
CA LEU A 270 3.73 -20.57 6.73
C LEU A 270 3.94 -21.09 5.29
N GLY A 271 3.89 -20.21 4.29
CA GLY A 271 4.17 -20.53 2.89
C GLY A 271 5.59 -21.04 2.69
N GLN A 272 6.59 -20.37 3.29
CA GLN A 272 7.99 -20.79 3.27
C GLN A 272 8.22 -22.15 3.92
N LEU A 273 7.52 -22.43 5.03
CA LEU A 273 7.59 -23.72 5.71
C LEU A 273 7.05 -24.87 4.83
N VAL A 274 6.01 -24.59 4.03
CA VAL A 274 5.37 -25.58 3.17
C VAL A 274 6.07 -25.73 1.82
N LEU A 275 6.61 -24.63 1.28
CA LEU A 275 7.26 -24.57 -0.02
C LEU A 275 8.50 -23.65 0.08
N PRO A 276 9.73 -24.18 0.03
CA PRO A 276 10.95 -23.38 0.13
C PRO A 276 11.06 -22.25 -0.92
N ASP A 277 10.49 -22.47 -2.10
CA ASP A 277 10.47 -21.49 -3.19
C ASP A 277 9.25 -20.55 -3.16
N PHE A 278 8.47 -20.52 -2.07
CA PHE A 278 7.23 -19.73 -1.98
C PHE A 278 7.43 -18.24 -2.32
N ARG A 279 8.61 -17.69 -2.00
CA ARG A 279 8.99 -16.30 -2.34
C ARG A 279 8.95 -16.01 -3.83
N SER A 280 9.33 -16.98 -4.66
CA SER A 280 9.34 -16.80 -6.12
C SER A 280 7.93 -16.61 -6.68
N TYR A 281 6.92 -17.17 -6.01
CA TYR A 281 5.52 -17.10 -6.39
C TYR A 281 4.77 -15.94 -5.74
N VAL A 282 5.15 -15.59 -4.51
CA VAL A 282 4.50 -14.54 -3.73
C VAL A 282 5.58 -13.60 -3.20
N PRO A 283 5.90 -12.51 -3.94
CA PRO A 283 6.78 -11.49 -3.40
C PRO A 283 6.15 -10.94 -2.12
N PHE A 284 6.86 -11.05 -0.99
CA PHE A 284 6.43 -10.54 0.30
C PHE A 284 6.46 -9.01 0.27
N LEU A 285 5.43 -8.39 -0.29
CA LEU A 285 5.33 -6.93 -0.38
C LEU A 285 3.90 -6.51 -0.06
N PRO A 286 3.59 -6.08 1.16
CA PRO A 286 2.39 -5.33 1.45
C PRO A 286 2.60 -3.91 0.92
N MET A 287 2.68 -3.74 -0.40
CA MET A 287 2.79 -2.42 -1.00
C MET A 287 1.61 -2.17 -1.91
N TRP A 288 1.00 -1.02 -1.67
CA TRP A 288 0.19 -0.31 -2.64
C TRP A 288 1.17 0.13 -3.74
N PHE A 289 0.96 -0.35 -4.97
CA PHE A 289 1.75 -0.01 -6.17
C PHE A 289 3.27 -0.12 -5.99
N ASP A 290 3.88 -1.12 -6.62
CA ASP A 290 5.33 -1.31 -6.50
C ASP A 290 6.08 -0.04 -6.94
N SER A 291 6.83 0.54 -5.99
CA SER A 291 7.48 1.86 -6.10
C SER A 291 8.99 1.75 -6.19
#